data_AF-A0A6J6BUP5-F1
#
_entry.id   AF-A0A6J6BUP5-F1
#
_cell.length_a   1.000
_cell.length_b   1.000
_cell.length_c   1.000
_cell.angle_alpha   90.00
_cell.angle_beta   90.00
_cell.angle_gamma   90.00
#
_symmetry.space_group_name_H-M   'P 1'
#
loop_
_entity.id
_entity.type
_entity.pdbx_description
1 polymer ?
#
loop_
_entity_poly.entity_id
_entity_poly.type
_entity_poly.pdbx_seq_one_letter_code
_entity_poly.pdbx_strand_id
1 'polypeptide(L)' 'MSFWDELLSISLDPAHILSELIWQVVFDGLFVAFLYGVVYKRWLLPRLRHEIHEDLDKEHGIEHHEDHIHIKGAKDHD' A
#
# COMPACT_ATOMS: atom_id res chain seq x y z
N MET A 1 -26.14 -16.35 -37.91
CA MET A 1 -26.04 -16.56 -36.45
C MET A 1 -26.68 -15.38 -35.77
N SER A 2 -27.39 -15.58 -34.65
CA SER A 2 -27.89 -14.47 -33.84
C SER A 2 -26.76 -13.90 -32.98
N PHE A 3 -26.90 -12.65 -32.51
CA PHE A 3 -25.95 -12.02 -31.58
C PHE A 3 -25.67 -12.88 -30.35
N TRP A 4 -26.72 -13.52 -29.81
CA TRP A 4 -26.60 -14.38 -28.63
C TRP A 4 -25.81 -15.67 -28.92
N ASP A 5 -25.93 -16.22 -30.12
CA ASP A 5 -25.15 -17.41 -30.52
C ASP A 5 -23.66 -17.07 -30.63
N GLU A 6 -23.34 -15.89 -31.17
CA GLU A 6 -21.97 -15.42 -31.32
C GLU A 6 -21.34 -15.08 -29.96
N LEU A 7 -22.06 -14.36 -29.09
CA LEU A 7 -21.63 -14.08 -27.73
C LEU A 7 -21.34 -15.38 -26.96
N LEU A 8 -22.28 -16.33 -26.97
CA LEU A 8 -22.11 -17.60 -26.28
C LEU A 8 -20.96 -18.43 -26.88
N SER A 9 -20.76 -18.39 -28.19
CA SER A 9 -19.64 -19.09 -28.83
C SER A 9 -18.27 -18.57 -28.41
N ILE A 10 -18.15 -17.26 -28.18
CA ILE A 10 -16.90 -16.64 -27.73
C ILE A 10 -16.72 -16.88 -26.24
N SER A 11 -17.76 -16.61 -25.42
CA SER A 11 -17.67 -16.73 -23.96
C SER A 11 -17.42 -18.16 -23.47
N LEU A 12 -17.85 -19.17 -24.23
CA LEU A 12 -17.64 -20.58 -23.89
C LEU A 12 -16.43 -21.21 -24.61
N ASP A 13 -15.70 -20.43 -25.43
CA ASP A 13 -14.51 -20.92 -26.09
C ASP A 13 -13.38 -21.15 -25.06
N PRO A 14 -12.82 -22.37 -24.96
CA PRO A 14 -11.79 -22.69 -23.97
C PRO A 14 -10.51 -21.84 -24.12
N ALA A 15 -10.14 -21.47 -25.35
CA ALA A 15 -8.95 -20.64 -25.57
C ALA A 15 -9.19 -19.20 -25.13
N HIS A 16 -10.38 -18.66 -25.41
CA HIS A 16 -10.79 -17.34 -24.92
C HIS A 16 -10.81 -17.31 -23.38
N ILE A 17 -11.47 -18.26 -22.73
CA ILE A 17 -11.52 -18.36 -21.26
C ILE A 17 -10.10 -18.38 -20.67
N LEU A 18 -9.19 -19.21 -21.22
CA LEU A 18 -7.81 -19.27 -20.74
C LEU A 18 -7.08 -17.94 -20.91
N SER A 19 -7.29 -17.25 -22.03
CA SER A 19 -6.68 -15.95 -22.28
C SER A 19 -7.18 -14.89 -21.29
N GLU A 20 -8.47 -14.90 -20.96
CA GLU A 20 -9.06 -13.98 -19.97
C GLU A 20 -8.52 -14.27 -18.57
N LEU A 21 -8.39 -15.55 -18.18
CA LEU A 21 -7.81 -15.93 -16.90
C LEU A 21 -6.35 -15.48 -16.76
N ILE A 22 -5.54 -15.66 -17.81
CA ILE A 22 -4.15 -15.17 -17.83
C ILE A 22 -4.12 -13.66 -17.68
N TRP A 23 -4.96 -12.95 -18.43
CA TRP A 23 -5.05 -11.50 -18.36
C TRP A 23 -5.51 -11.01 -16.99
N GLN A 24 -6.48 -11.69 -16.38
CA GLN A 24 -6.97 -11.39 -15.05
C GLN A 24 -5.85 -11.48 -14.01
N VAL A 25 -5.05 -12.55 -14.04
CA VAL A 25 -3.92 -12.71 -13.12
C VAL A 25 -2.88 -11.60 -13.30
N VAL A 26 -2.57 -11.24 -14.56
CA VAL A 26 -1.65 -10.12 -14.85
C VAL A 26 -2.20 -8.82 -14.28
N PHE A 27 -3.48 -8.52 -14.53
CA PHE A 27 -4.12 -7.30 -14.04
C PHE A 27 -4.15 -7.25 -12.52
N ASP A 28 -4.54 -8.34 -11.85
CA ASP A 28 -4.55 -8.43 -10.39
C ASP A 28 -3.16 -8.20 -9.81
N GLY A 29 -2.12 -8.78 -10.43
CA GLY A 29 -0.73 -8.54 -10.05
C GLY A 29 -0.33 -7.06 -10.15
N LEU A 30 -0.69 -6.40 -11.26
CA LEU A 30 -0.47 -4.97 -11.45
C LEU A 30 -1.25 -4.12 -10.45
N PHE A 31 -2.50 -4.49 -10.16
CA PHE A 31 -3.37 -3.79 -9.22
C PHE A 31 -2.84 -3.88 -7.78
N VAL A 32 -2.43 -5.07 -7.34
CA VAL A 32 -1.80 -5.27 -6.02
C VAL A 32 -0.48 -4.50 -5.94
N ALA A 33 0.35 -4.54 -6.98
CA ALA A 33 1.60 -3.79 -7.02
C ALA A 33 1.37 -2.27 -6.93
N PHE A 34 0.35 -1.76 -7.62
CA PHE A 34 -0.05 -0.36 -7.56
C PHE A 34 -0.52 0.03 -6.16
N LEU A 35 -1.42 -0.74 -5.55
CA LEU A 35 -1.90 -0.47 -4.19
C LEU A 35 -0.75 -0.50 -3.17
N TYR A 36 0.13 -1.49 -3.27
CA TYR A 36 1.29 -1.58 -2.39
C TYR A 36 2.26 -0.38 -2.58
N GLY A 37 2.52 0.02 -3.82
CA GLY A 37 3.43 1.13 -4.11
C GLY A 37 2.85 2.49 -3.72
N VAL A 38 1.59 2.75 -4.09
CA VAL A 38 0.96 4.08 -3.93
C VAL A 38 0.25 4.19 -2.59
N VAL A 39 -0.67 3.28 -2.28
CA VAL A 39 -1.48 3.39 -1.06
C VAL A 39 -0.63 3.05 0.17
N TYR A 40 0.06 1.91 0.16
CA TYR A 40 0.82 1.50 1.33
C TYR A 40 2.14 2.27 1.49
N LYS A 41 3.07 2.17 0.54
CA LYS A 41 4.42 2.77 0.69
C LYS A 41 4.41 4.30 0.69
N ARG A 42 3.62 4.94 -0.18
CA ARG A 42 3.65 6.40 -0.32
C ARG A 42 2.72 7.13 0.65
N TRP A 43 1.61 6.53 1.05
CA TRP A 43 0.61 7.22 1.88
C TRP A 43 0.51 6.66 3.30
N LEU A 44 0.30 5.36 3.47
CA LEU A 44 0.07 4.77 4.79
C LEU A 44 1.36 4.71 5.64
N LEU A 45 2.46 4.27 5.05
CA LEU A 45 3.72 4.07 5.79
C LEU A 45 4.28 5.37 6.40
N PRO A 46 4.34 6.52 5.70
CA PRO A 46 4.80 7.77 6.30
C PRO A 46 3.92 8.23 7.45
N ARG A 47 2.60 8.02 7.32
CA ARG A 47 1.64 8.39 8.36
C ARG A 47 1.81 7.54 9.62
N LEU A 48 1.86 6.22 9.46
CA LEU A 48 2.13 5.30 10.57
C LEU A 48 3.48 5.59 11.24
N ARG A 49 4.52 5.86 10.44
CA ARG A 49 5.84 6.22 10.99
C ARG A 49 5.77 7.50 11.82
N HIS A 50 5.02 8.49 11.37
CA HIS A 50 4.87 9.75 12.11
C HIS A 50 4.11 9.54 13.42
N GLU A 51 2.98 8.83 13.38
CA GLU A 51 2.18 8.50 14.57
C GLU A 51 3.01 7.70 15.60
N ILE A 52 3.74 6.68 15.15
CA ILE A 52 4.62 5.87 16.02
C ILE A 52 5.74 6.71 16.63
N HIS A 53 6.34 7.61 15.86
CA HIS A 53 7.42 8.46 16.37
C HIS A 53 6.91 9.44 17.43
N GLU A 54 5.76 10.09 17.19
CA GLU A 54 5.14 10.98 18.18
C GLU A 54 4.76 10.25 19.47
N ASP A 55 4.25 9.03 19.37
CA ASP A 55 3.88 8.24 20.55
C ASP A 55 5.12 7.80 21.33
N LEU A 56 6.19 7.40 20.64
CA LEU A 56 7.46 7.05 21.27
C LEU A 56 8.11 8.25 21.96
N ASP A 57 8.09 9.41 21.32
CA ASP A 57 8.65 10.65 21.85
C ASP A 57 7.92 11.09 23.13
N LYS A 58 6.59 10.97 23.17
CA LYS A 58 5.78 11.22 24.38
C LYS A 58 6.13 10.25 25.51
N GLU A 59 6.32 8.97 25.21
CA GLU A 59 6.68 7.95 26.21
C GLU A 59 8.08 8.20 26.79
N HIS A 60 9.02 8.63 25.96
CA HIS A 60 10.43 8.84 26.34
C HIS A 60 10.76 10.28 26.75
N GLY A 61 9.76 11.17 26.81
CA GLY A 61 9.94 12.57 27.18
C GLY A 61 10.83 13.34 26.20
N ILE A 62 10.84 12.94 24.93
CA ILE A 62 11.60 13.59 23.86
C ILE A 62 10.73 14.72 23.29
N GLU A 63 11.21 15.95 23.35
CA GLU A 63 10.55 17.13 22.78
C GLU A 63 11.38 17.64 21.59
N HIS A 64 10.81 17.56 20.38
CA HIS A 64 11.43 18.11 19.18
C HIS A 64 11.06 19.61 19.03
N HIS A 65 12.05 20.49 19.06
CA HIS A 65 11.94 21.89 18.62
C HIS A 65 12.46 22.03 17.18
N GLU A 66 12.14 23.14 16.52
CA GLU A 66 12.46 23.37 15.10
C GLU A 66 13.98 23.33 14.80
N ASP A 67 14.79 23.52 15.83
CA ASP A 67 16.24 23.71 15.78
C ASP A 67 17.04 22.70 16.62
N HIS A 68 16.41 21.93 17.52
CA HIS A 68 17.08 20.91 18.36
C HIS A 68 16.08 19.94 19.05
N ILE A 69 16.61 18.84 19.61
CA ILE A 69 15.83 17.80 20.32
C ILE A 69 16.18 17.85 21.81
N HIS A 70 15.19 17.94 22.68
CA HIS A 70 15.34 17.82 24.13
C HIS A 70 14.91 16.45 24.63
N ILE A 71 15.66 15.85 25.55
CA ILE A 71 15.29 14.59 26.21
C ILE A 71 15.10 14.89 27.70
N LYS A 72 13.85 14.95 28.17
CA LYS A 72 13.52 15.14 29.60
C LYS A 72 13.83 13.86 30.39
N GLY A 73 15.11 13.62 30.66
CA GLY A 73 15.54 12.46 31.45
C GLY A 73 17.05 12.16 31.41
N ALA A 74 17.78 12.67 30.41
CA ALA A 74 19.24 12.65 30.47
C ALA A 74 19.69 13.71 31.46
N LYS A 75 20.08 13.29 32.68
CA LYS A 75 20.90 14.14 33.55
C LYS A 75 22.08 14.63 32.72
N ASP A 76 22.21 15.94 32.59
CA ASP A 76 23.44 16.59 32.17
C ASP A 76 24.58 16.00 33.00
N HIS A 77 25.43 15.21 32.35
CA HIS A 77 26.71 14.80 32.91
C HIS A 77 27.74 15.82 32.42
N ASP A 78 27.96 16.84 33.25
CA ASP A 78 29.16 17.68 33.23
C ASP A 78 30.43 16.84 33.47
#